data_AF-A0A960VBI6-F1
#
_entry.id   AF-A0A960VBI6-F1
#
_cell.length_a   1.000
_cell.length_b   1.000
_cell.length_c   1.000
_cell.angle_alpha   90.00
_cell.angle_beta   90.00
_cell.angle_gamma   90.00
#
_symmetry.space_group_name_H-M   'P 1'
#
loop_
_entity.id
_entity.type
_entity.pdbx_description
1 polymer ?
#
loop_
_entity_poly.entity_id
_entity_poly.type
_entity_poly.pdbx_seq_one_letter_code
_entity_poly.pdbx_strand_id
1 'polypeptide(L)'
;NQFGLSIDAKNQLAYNALKNMGLIDNFAKLIFIAGHGSETENNPYGSGLDCGACGGHAGDVNARVAALVLNEKPVREYLKGQGINIPDDTIFVAGMHNTTTDEFTIYDEEQFQSPDQKKLISEWKNILKSAGEKARLERAPKMGLDSIDHKSIFKKSVDWSETRPEWGLAGNACFIAGSRDLTKNINLQGRSFLHNYDYTKDKDGKVLELIMTAPLVVASWINLQYYASSANNKYFGSGTKTTHNLTGKFAVMQGNSGDLQVGLPFQSVHNGKELVHKPQRLNTIIQAPVEMIKVVLKNHPEVTRLFDNNWIYFTAIDPISEKMFSYEGDGNWELVN
;
A
#
# COMPACT_ATOMS: atom_id res chain seq x y z
N ASN A 1 -0.82 0.38 -30.24
CA ASN A 1 0.06 0.28 -29.06
C ASN A 1 -0.38 1.34 -28.05
N GLN A 2 -1.39 1.05 -27.22
CA GLN A 2 -2.12 2.07 -26.43
C GLN A 2 -1.26 2.85 -25.41
N PHE A 3 -0.09 2.33 -25.03
CA PHE A 3 0.81 2.96 -24.04
C PHE A 3 2.24 3.20 -24.55
N GLY A 4 2.49 3.03 -25.86
CA GLY A 4 3.82 3.31 -26.44
C GLY A 4 4.96 2.35 -26.04
N LEU A 5 4.70 1.29 -25.28
CA LEU A 5 5.72 0.32 -24.85
C LEU A 5 6.13 -0.65 -25.98
N SER A 6 7.43 -0.91 -26.13
CA SER A 6 7.92 -1.98 -27.01
C SER A 6 7.49 -3.35 -26.48
N ILE A 7 7.47 -4.37 -27.35
CA ILE A 7 7.14 -5.73 -26.92
C ILE A 7 8.11 -6.25 -25.85
N ASP A 8 9.41 -5.94 -25.98
CA ASP A 8 10.41 -6.34 -25.00
C ASP A 8 10.16 -5.67 -23.64
N ALA A 9 9.77 -4.39 -23.63
CA ALA A 9 9.42 -3.69 -22.40
C ALA A 9 8.19 -4.33 -21.72
N LYS A 10 7.17 -4.69 -22.50
CA LYS A 10 5.98 -5.40 -21.98
C LYS A 10 6.34 -6.77 -21.41
N ASN A 11 7.17 -7.55 -22.12
CA ASN A 11 7.64 -8.85 -21.69
C ASN A 11 8.37 -8.79 -20.35
N GLN A 12 9.30 -7.84 -20.20
CA GLN A 12 10.04 -7.63 -18.96
C GLN A 12 9.14 -7.13 -17.82
N LEU A 13 8.22 -6.20 -18.12
CA LEU A 13 7.25 -5.71 -17.14
C LEU A 13 6.39 -6.85 -16.59
N ALA A 14 5.82 -7.67 -17.46
CA ALA A 14 4.97 -8.79 -17.08
C ALA A 14 5.72 -9.83 -16.24
N TYR A 15 6.92 -10.22 -16.69
CA TYR A 15 7.75 -11.20 -15.99
C TYR A 15 8.14 -10.72 -14.59
N ASN A 16 8.66 -9.49 -14.50
CA ASN A 16 9.08 -8.92 -13.22
C ASN A 16 7.88 -8.71 -12.28
N ALA A 17 6.73 -8.25 -12.78
CA ALA A 17 5.53 -8.08 -11.97
C ALA A 17 5.08 -9.40 -11.34
N LEU A 18 4.94 -10.47 -12.12
CA LEU A 18 4.51 -11.78 -11.62
C LEU A 18 5.55 -12.41 -10.68
N LYS A 19 6.84 -12.34 -11.03
CA LYS A 19 7.93 -12.84 -10.19
C LYS A 19 7.96 -12.14 -8.83
N ASN A 20 7.89 -10.81 -8.82
CA ASN A 20 7.95 -10.01 -7.58
C ASN A 20 6.69 -10.17 -6.72
N MET A 21 5.53 -10.48 -7.30
CA MET A 21 4.32 -10.84 -6.56
C MET A 21 4.32 -12.30 -6.04
N GLY A 22 5.27 -13.13 -6.47
CA GLY A 22 5.25 -14.57 -6.22
C GLY A 22 4.13 -15.32 -6.94
N LEU A 23 3.47 -14.67 -7.92
CA LEU A 23 2.35 -15.22 -8.69
C LEU A 23 2.87 -15.85 -9.99
N ILE A 24 3.59 -16.96 -9.85
CA ILE A 24 4.23 -17.69 -10.95
C ILE A 24 3.56 -19.04 -11.26
N ASP A 25 2.63 -19.45 -10.40
CA ASP A 25 1.87 -20.69 -10.46
C ASP A 25 0.47 -20.48 -9.84
N ASN A 26 -0.38 -21.51 -9.91
CA ASN A 26 -1.70 -21.53 -9.27
C ASN A 26 -2.60 -20.32 -9.59
N PHE A 27 -2.64 -19.94 -10.87
CA PHE A 27 -3.43 -18.81 -11.36
C PHE A 27 -4.93 -19.06 -11.17
N ALA A 28 -5.62 -18.07 -10.60
CA ALA A 28 -7.07 -18.05 -10.54
C ALA A 28 -7.68 -17.62 -11.88
N LYS A 29 -8.94 -18.00 -12.13
CA LYS A 29 -9.67 -17.58 -13.35
C LYS A 29 -9.77 -16.06 -13.51
N LEU A 30 -9.83 -15.32 -12.41
CA LEU A 30 -9.76 -13.85 -12.41
C LEU A 30 -8.70 -13.40 -11.42
N ILE A 31 -7.82 -12.52 -11.90
CA ILE A 31 -6.83 -11.82 -11.08
C ILE A 31 -7.14 -10.34 -11.16
N PHE A 32 -7.53 -9.76 -10.03
CA PHE A 32 -7.85 -8.35 -9.93
C PHE A 32 -6.60 -7.57 -9.52
N ILE A 33 -6.14 -6.68 -10.39
CA ILE A 33 -5.02 -5.77 -10.12
C ILE A 33 -5.63 -4.41 -9.79
N ALA A 34 -5.55 -4.01 -8.52
CA ALA A 34 -6.10 -2.76 -8.05
C ALA A 34 -4.99 -1.75 -7.77
N GLY A 35 -5.08 -0.58 -8.41
CA GLY A 35 -4.47 0.63 -7.90
C GLY A 35 -5.31 1.18 -6.76
N HIS A 36 -4.79 2.17 -6.04
CA HIS A 36 -5.57 2.95 -5.08
C HIS A 36 -5.40 4.44 -5.33
N GLY A 37 -6.39 5.21 -4.93
CA GLY A 37 -6.41 6.66 -4.97
C GLY A 37 -7.45 7.18 -3.98
N SER A 38 -7.47 8.47 -3.75
CA SER A 38 -8.36 9.14 -2.82
C SER A 38 -9.22 10.17 -3.55
N GLU A 39 -10.34 10.57 -2.94
CA GLU A 39 -11.21 11.60 -3.48
C GLU A 39 -11.49 12.63 -2.39
N THR A 40 -10.95 13.83 -2.57
CA THR A 40 -11.15 14.93 -1.62
C THR A 40 -11.28 16.26 -2.34
N GLU A 41 -12.20 17.09 -1.88
CA GLU A 41 -12.38 18.46 -2.36
C GLU A 41 -11.61 19.48 -1.51
N ASN A 42 -11.13 20.55 -2.14
CA ASN A 42 -10.50 21.69 -1.46
C ASN A 42 -9.38 21.31 -0.45
N ASN A 43 -8.55 20.33 -0.80
CA ASN A 43 -7.54 19.80 0.11
C ASN A 43 -6.12 19.98 -0.46
N PRO A 44 -5.34 20.95 0.05
CA PRO A 44 -3.93 21.14 -0.33
C PRO A 44 -3.03 19.90 -0.20
N TYR A 45 -3.47 18.92 0.58
CA TYR A 45 -2.79 17.65 0.83
C TYR A 45 -3.39 16.47 0.06
N GLY A 46 -4.23 16.71 -0.97
CA GLY A 46 -4.87 15.64 -1.74
C GLY A 46 -3.89 14.61 -2.30
N SER A 47 -2.76 15.05 -2.88
CA SER A 47 -1.70 14.15 -3.36
C SER A 47 -1.03 13.33 -2.24
N GLY A 48 -1.08 13.80 -1.00
CA GLY A 48 -0.58 13.05 0.16
C GLY A 48 -1.55 11.97 0.66
N LEU A 49 -2.79 11.96 0.17
CA LEU A 49 -3.77 10.89 0.42
C LEU A 49 -3.76 9.81 -0.68
N ASP A 50 -3.23 10.15 -1.85
CA ASP A 50 -2.95 9.19 -2.93
C ASP A 50 -1.70 8.33 -2.64
N CYS A 51 -1.26 7.56 -3.63
CA CYS A 51 -0.13 6.66 -3.46
C CYS A 51 1.20 7.40 -3.46
N GLY A 52 1.87 7.42 -2.31
CA GLY A 52 3.25 7.94 -2.19
C GLY A 52 4.24 7.21 -3.11
N ALA A 53 4.07 5.91 -3.34
CA ALA A 53 4.90 5.14 -4.28
C ALA A 53 4.62 5.48 -5.76
N CYS A 54 3.47 6.11 -6.06
CA CYS A 54 3.13 6.62 -7.38
C CYS A 54 3.35 8.15 -7.49
N GLY A 55 4.12 8.75 -6.57
CA GLY A 55 4.43 10.18 -6.61
C GLY A 55 3.25 11.07 -6.21
N GLY A 56 2.29 10.55 -5.43
CA GLY A 56 1.09 11.28 -5.03
C GLY A 56 0.01 11.29 -6.11
N HIS A 57 0.00 10.28 -6.98
CA HIS A 57 -1.06 10.02 -7.95
C HIS A 57 -1.80 8.72 -7.60
N ALA A 58 -3.02 8.58 -8.12
CA ALA A 58 -3.73 7.31 -8.11
C ALA A 58 -2.96 6.22 -8.88
N GLY A 59 -3.07 4.98 -8.41
CA GLY A 59 -2.40 3.82 -9.01
C GLY A 59 -3.18 3.16 -10.16
N ASP A 60 -4.27 3.77 -10.63
CA ASP A 60 -5.20 3.22 -11.63
C ASP A 60 -4.53 2.96 -12.97
N VAL A 61 -3.71 3.91 -13.46
CA VAL A 61 -2.98 3.76 -14.73
C VAL A 61 -2.02 2.57 -14.68
N ASN A 62 -1.29 2.41 -13.57
CA ASN A 62 -0.36 1.28 -13.40
C ASN A 62 -1.09 -0.06 -13.41
N ALA A 63 -2.22 -0.14 -12.71
CA ALA A 63 -3.06 -1.34 -12.69
C ALA A 63 -3.62 -1.68 -14.08
N ARG A 64 -4.10 -0.67 -14.82
CA ARG A 64 -4.59 -0.84 -16.20
C ARG A 64 -3.51 -1.32 -17.16
N VAL A 65 -2.33 -0.70 -17.13
CA VAL A 65 -1.18 -1.12 -17.95
C VAL A 65 -0.79 -2.56 -17.64
N ALA A 66 -0.67 -2.92 -16.36
CA ALA A 66 -0.31 -4.27 -15.95
C ALA A 66 -1.34 -5.31 -16.44
N ALA A 67 -2.63 -5.08 -16.23
CA ALA A 67 -3.68 -6.00 -16.65
C ALA A 67 -3.74 -6.18 -18.17
N LEU A 68 -3.64 -5.08 -18.93
CA LEU A 68 -3.64 -5.13 -20.40
C LEU A 68 -2.43 -5.90 -20.93
N VAL A 69 -1.24 -5.61 -20.43
CA VAL A 69 -0.01 -6.32 -20.80
C VAL A 69 -0.10 -7.82 -20.49
N LEU A 70 -0.62 -8.19 -19.31
CA LEU A 70 -0.75 -9.59 -18.90
C LEU A 70 -1.84 -10.37 -19.68
N ASN A 71 -2.75 -9.68 -20.35
CA ASN A 71 -3.74 -10.28 -21.24
C ASN A 71 -3.28 -10.39 -22.71
N GLU A 72 -2.15 -9.77 -23.09
CA GLU A 72 -1.64 -9.85 -24.47
C GLU A 72 -1.07 -11.24 -24.79
N LYS A 73 -1.55 -11.87 -25.87
CA LYS A 73 -1.09 -13.20 -26.31
C LYS A 73 0.43 -13.30 -26.49
N PRO A 74 1.11 -12.36 -27.18
CA PRO A 74 2.57 -12.44 -27.34
C PRO A 74 3.34 -12.39 -26.01
N VAL A 75 2.81 -11.66 -25.03
CA VAL A 75 3.40 -11.57 -23.68
C VAL A 75 3.20 -12.89 -22.94
N ARG A 76 2.01 -13.51 -23.02
CA ARG A 76 1.75 -14.83 -22.43
C ARG A 76 2.62 -15.93 -23.04
N GLU A 77 2.84 -15.89 -24.36
CA GLU A 77 3.76 -16.81 -25.05
C GLU A 77 5.21 -16.65 -24.55
N TYR A 78 5.67 -15.41 -24.39
CA TYR A 78 6.97 -15.13 -23.78
C TYR A 78 7.06 -15.66 -22.35
N LEU A 79 6.07 -15.38 -21.49
CA LEU A 79 6.02 -15.83 -20.10
C LEU A 79 6.05 -17.35 -19.99
N LYS A 80 5.35 -18.06 -20.89
CA LYS A 80 5.39 -19.53 -20.97
C LYS A 80 6.82 -20.02 -21.27
N GLY A 81 7.54 -19.34 -22.16
CA GLY A 81 8.97 -19.61 -22.42
C GLY A 81 9.87 -19.36 -21.21
N GLN A 82 9.45 -18.51 -20.27
CA GLN A 82 10.12 -18.27 -18.98
C GLN A 82 9.63 -19.20 -17.84
N GLY A 83 8.80 -20.20 -18.16
CA GLY A 83 8.28 -21.16 -17.19
C GLY A 83 7.03 -20.69 -16.42
N ILE A 84 6.46 -19.53 -16.76
CA ILE A 84 5.22 -19.02 -16.15
C ILE A 84 4.05 -19.32 -17.09
N ASN A 85 3.29 -20.36 -16.78
CA ASN A 85 2.17 -20.80 -17.60
C ASN A 85 0.84 -20.25 -17.06
N ILE A 86 0.36 -19.17 -17.67
CA ILE A 86 -0.96 -18.58 -17.37
C ILE A 86 -2.03 -19.36 -18.16
N PRO A 87 -3.05 -19.94 -17.49
CA PRO A 87 -4.15 -20.61 -18.17
C PRO A 87 -4.91 -19.70 -19.15
N ASP A 88 -5.39 -20.26 -20.25
CA ASP A 88 -6.14 -19.51 -21.28
C ASP A 88 -7.45 -18.91 -20.75
N ASP A 89 -8.04 -19.53 -19.73
CA ASP A 89 -9.26 -19.06 -19.05
C ASP A 89 -8.99 -18.06 -17.91
N THR A 90 -7.72 -17.74 -17.62
CA THR A 90 -7.34 -16.70 -16.67
C THR A 90 -7.43 -15.32 -17.32
N ILE A 91 -8.14 -14.40 -16.67
CA ILE A 91 -8.21 -12.99 -17.05
C ILE A 91 -7.62 -12.07 -15.97
N PHE A 92 -6.85 -11.07 -16.39
CA PHE A 92 -6.40 -9.99 -15.52
C PHE A 92 -7.34 -8.80 -15.68
N VAL A 93 -7.91 -8.33 -14.57
CA VAL A 93 -8.86 -7.21 -14.57
C VAL A 93 -8.28 -6.08 -13.75
N ALA A 94 -8.25 -4.88 -14.31
CA ALA A 94 -7.77 -3.70 -13.62
C ALA A 94 -8.90 -2.99 -12.87
N GLY A 95 -8.54 -2.35 -11.77
CA GLY A 95 -9.43 -1.41 -11.09
C GLY A 95 -8.69 -0.41 -10.22
N MET A 96 -9.47 0.47 -9.61
CA MET A 96 -9.00 1.43 -8.61
C MET A 96 -9.88 1.35 -7.37
N HIS A 97 -9.26 1.20 -6.21
CA HIS A 97 -9.90 1.42 -4.91
C HIS A 97 -9.83 2.90 -4.57
N ASN A 98 -10.98 3.55 -4.46
CA ASN A 98 -11.09 4.86 -3.83
C ASN A 98 -11.01 4.65 -2.31
N THR A 99 -9.90 5.02 -1.68
CA THR A 99 -9.65 4.82 -0.25
C THR A 99 -10.62 5.63 0.60
N THR A 100 -11.09 6.77 0.09
CA THR A 100 -11.98 7.66 0.84
C THR A 100 -13.37 7.07 0.93
N THR A 101 -13.87 6.52 -0.17
CA THR A 101 -15.23 5.98 -0.23
C THR A 101 -15.31 4.46 -0.09
N ASP A 102 -14.20 3.72 -0.17
CA ASP A 102 -14.15 2.26 -0.35
C ASP A 102 -14.99 1.74 -1.52
N GLU A 103 -15.07 2.53 -2.59
CA GLU A 103 -15.61 2.07 -3.86
C GLU A 103 -14.51 1.57 -4.79
N PHE A 104 -14.86 0.58 -5.61
CA PHE A 104 -13.97 0.03 -6.61
C PHE A 104 -14.50 0.36 -7.99
N THR A 105 -13.69 1.06 -8.79
CA THR A 105 -13.93 1.23 -10.22
C THR A 105 -13.22 0.11 -10.96
N ILE A 106 -13.94 -0.62 -11.82
CA ILE A 106 -13.35 -1.62 -12.71
C ILE A 106 -13.16 -0.99 -14.08
N TYR A 107 -12.01 -1.25 -14.71
CA TYR A 107 -11.67 -0.68 -16.01
C TYR A 107 -11.69 -1.73 -17.12
N ASP A 108 -11.92 -1.24 -18.33
CA ASP A 108 -11.78 -1.97 -19.59
C ASP A 108 -12.60 -3.28 -19.58
N GLU A 109 -13.78 -3.27 -18.93
CA GLU A 109 -14.62 -4.47 -18.76
C GLU A 109 -15.25 -4.94 -20.09
N GLU A 110 -15.41 -4.01 -21.03
CA GLU A 110 -15.91 -4.26 -22.37
C GLU A 110 -15.00 -5.16 -23.21
N GLN A 111 -13.75 -5.41 -22.79
CA GLN A 111 -12.90 -6.39 -23.48
C GLN A 111 -13.31 -7.84 -23.17
N PHE A 112 -14.07 -8.07 -22.10
CA PHE A 112 -14.46 -9.41 -21.64
C PHE A 112 -15.86 -9.77 -22.13
N GLN A 113 -15.92 -10.42 -23.30
CA GLN A 113 -17.18 -10.65 -24.00
C GLN A 113 -17.86 -11.99 -23.70
N SER A 114 -17.13 -12.97 -23.19
CA SER A 114 -17.71 -14.30 -22.96
C SER A 114 -18.72 -14.27 -21.78
N PRO A 115 -19.80 -15.07 -21.84
CA PRO A 115 -20.77 -15.14 -20.75
C PRO A 115 -20.14 -15.48 -19.38
N ASP A 116 -19.15 -16.38 -19.37
CA ASP A 116 -18.46 -16.80 -18.15
C ASP A 116 -17.60 -15.68 -17.56
N GLN A 117 -16.88 -14.92 -18.39
CA GLN A 117 -16.10 -13.77 -17.94
C GLN A 117 -17.00 -12.67 -17.37
N LYS A 118 -18.10 -12.35 -18.07
CA LYS A 118 -19.08 -11.35 -17.60
C LYS A 118 -19.70 -11.74 -16.27
N LYS A 119 -20.04 -13.02 -16.11
CA LYS A 119 -20.56 -13.58 -14.85
C LYS A 119 -19.52 -13.42 -13.74
N LEU A 120 -18.28 -13.83 -13.98
CA LEU A 120 -17.20 -13.78 -12.99
C LEU A 120 -16.89 -12.33 -12.54
N ILE A 121 -16.85 -11.37 -13.48
CA ILE A 121 -16.67 -9.95 -13.16
C ILE A 121 -17.86 -9.42 -12.35
N SER A 122 -19.09 -9.80 -12.69
CA SER A 122 -20.29 -9.40 -11.93
C SER A 122 -20.27 -9.93 -10.49
N GLU A 123 -19.86 -11.19 -10.30
CA GLU A 123 -19.67 -11.78 -8.97
C GLU A 123 -18.63 -11.00 -8.16
N TRP A 124 -17.48 -10.68 -8.77
CA TRP A 124 -16.44 -9.87 -8.13
C TRP A 124 -16.90 -8.45 -7.79
N LYS A 125 -17.67 -7.78 -8.65
CA LYS A 125 -18.28 -6.48 -8.34
C LYS A 125 -19.14 -6.53 -7.08
N ASN A 126 -19.94 -7.59 -6.92
CA ASN A 126 -20.78 -7.76 -5.72
C ASN A 126 -19.93 -8.01 -4.47
N ILE A 127 -18.86 -8.80 -4.59
CA ILE A 127 -17.90 -9.03 -3.48
C ILE A 127 -17.24 -7.73 -3.06
N LEU A 128 -16.70 -6.97 -4.02
CA LEU A 128 -16.02 -5.69 -3.77
C LEU A 128 -16.98 -4.67 -3.13
N LYS A 129 -18.22 -4.59 -3.62
CA LYS A 129 -19.25 -3.73 -3.03
C LYS A 129 -19.52 -4.11 -1.57
N SER A 130 -19.73 -5.39 -1.28
CA SER A 130 -19.97 -5.87 0.09
C SER A 130 -18.76 -5.64 1.00
N ALA A 131 -17.54 -5.84 0.48
CA ALA A 131 -16.31 -5.56 1.23
C ALA A 131 -16.17 -4.07 1.55
N GLY A 132 -16.41 -3.19 0.58
CA GLY A 132 -16.39 -1.74 0.79
C GLY A 132 -17.44 -1.26 1.78
N GLU A 133 -18.65 -1.83 1.76
CA GLU A 133 -19.69 -1.54 2.77
C GLU A 133 -19.20 -1.88 4.18
N LYS A 134 -18.59 -3.06 4.37
CA LYS A 134 -18.04 -3.47 5.66
C LYS A 134 -16.87 -2.57 6.11
N ALA A 135 -15.97 -2.23 5.21
CA ALA A 135 -14.85 -1.33 5.49
C ALA A 135 -15.34 0.06 5.96
N ARG A 136 -16.33 0.62 5.27
CA ARG A 136 -16.95 1.90 5.68
C ARG A 136 -17.65 1.80 7.04
N LEU A 137 -18.38 0.72 7.32
CA LEU A 137 -19.03 0.51 8.62
C LEU A 137 -18.00 0.45 9.75
N GLU A 138 -16.87 -0.22 9.54
CA GLU A 138 -15.77 -0.26 10.52
C GLU A 138 -15.12 1.11 10.72
N ARG A 139 -14.98 1.90 9.65
CA ARG A 139 -14.34 3.22 9.70
C ARG A 139 -15.24 4.34 10.19
N ALA A 140 -16.56 4.26 9.99
CA ALA A 140 -17.52 5.32 10.30
C ALA A 140 -17.38 5.89 11.73
N PRO A 141 -17.26 5.08 12.81
CA PRO A 141 -17.07 5.61 14.16
C PRO A 141 -15.79 6.43 14.33
N LYS A 142 -14.69 6.02 13.66
CA LYS A 142 -13.43 6.78 13.68
C LYS A 142 -13.57 8.14 13.00
N MET A 143 -14.48 8.25 12.03
CA MET A 143 -14.84 9.49 11.32
C MET A 143 -15.86 10.37 12.05
N GLY A 144 -16.26 9.99 13.27
CA GLY A 144 -17.27 10.70 14.05
C GLY A 144 -18.68 10.54 13.51
N LEU A 145 -18.92 9.50 12.71
CA LEU A 145 -20.24 9.12 12.20
C LEU A 145 -20.82 7.98 13.04
N ASP A 146 -22.15 7.86 13.05
CA ASP A 146 -22.82 6.70 13.62
C ASP A 146 -22.41 5.42 12.86
N SER A 147 -22.24 4.30 13.58
CA SER A 147 -21.71 3.05 13.03
C SER A 147 -22.58 2.43 11.93
N ILE A 148 -23.82 2.91 11.76
CA ILE A 148 -24.76 2.46 10.72
C ILE A 148 -24.83 3.44 9.54
N ASP A 149 -24.32 4.67 9.69
CA ASP A 149 -24.37 5.71 8.66
C ASP A 149 -23.09 5.74 7.81
N HIS A 150 -22.82 4.62 7.17
CA HIS A 150 -21.67 4.48 6.27
C HIS A 150 -21.80 5.35 5.00
N LYS A 151 -23.00 5.88 4.69
CA LYS A 151 -23.25 6.68 3.49
C LYS A 151 -22.88 8.14 3.68
N SER A 152 -22.81 8.65 4.90
CA SER A 152 -22.32 10.00 5.15
C SER A 152 -20.83 10.17 4.85
N ILE A 153 -20.05 9.08 4.71
CA ILE A 153 -18.67 9.12 4.22
C ILE A 153 -18.59 9.74 2.82
N PHE A 154 -19.52 9.41 1.92
CA PHE A 154 -19.58 10.01 0.57
C PHE A 154 -19.82 11.52 0.60
N LYS A 155 -20.58 12.01 1.59
CA LYS A 155 -20.80 13.45 1.74
C LYS A 155 -19.52 14.13 2.24
N LYS A 156 -18.79 13.51 3.17
CA LYS A 156 -17.52 14.04 3.67
C LYS A 156 -16.43 14.11 2.59
N SER A 157 -16.41 13.18 1.62
CA SER A 157 -15.39 13.20 0.56
C SER A 157 -15.54 14.40 -0.38
N VAL A 158 -16.77 14.86 -0.60
CA VAL A 158 -17.09 15.97 -1.53
C VAL A 158 -17.45 17.28 -0.83
N ASP A 159 -17.44 17.33 0.50
CA ASP A 159 -17.68 18.56 1.25
C ASP A 159 -16.42 19.43 1.26
N TRP A 160 -16.46 20.53 0.51
CA TRP A 160 -15.37 21.50 0.39
C TRP A 160 -14.93 22.13 1.73
N SER A 161 -15.78 22.08 2.77
CA SER A 161 -15.48 22.59 4.11
C SER A 161 -14.91 21.52 5.05
N GLU A 162 -14.92 20.25 4.63
CA GLU A 162 -14.41 19.15 5.43
C GLU A 162 -12.89 19.17 5.48
N THR A 163 -12.35 19.24 6.70
CA THR A 163 -10.89 19.29 6.91
C THR A 163 -10.28 17.89 7.10
N ARG A 164 -11.12 16.89 7.35
CA ARG A 164 -10.79 15.48 7.60
C ARG A 164 -11.64 14.55 6.73
N PRO A 165 -11.55 14.67 5.39
CA PRO A 165 -12.28 13.78 4.49
C PRO A 165 -11.78 12.33 4.60
N GLU A 166 -10.49 12.15 4.84
CA GLU A 166 -9.83 10.90 5.19
C GLU A 166 -8.52 11.18 5.96
N TRP A 167 -7.88 10.14 6.49
CA TRP A 167 -6.58 10.20 7.16
C TRP A 167 -5.46 9.44 6.44
N GLY A 168 -5.72 8.86 5.27
CA GLY A 168 -4.76 8.05 4.54
C GLY A 168 -4.23 6.91 5.42
N LEU A 169 -2.92 6.89 5.63
CA LEU A 169 -2.21 5.80 6.33
C LEU A 169 -1.97 6.10 7.82
N ALA A 170 -2.72 7.05 8.40
CA ALA A 170 -2.72 7.30 9.83
C ALA A 170 -3.05 6.03 10.62
N GLY A 171 -2.40 5.85 11.76
CA GLY A 171 -2.53 4.64 12.57
C GLY A 171 -1.65 3.47 12.15
N ASN A 172 -0.93 3.55 11.01
CA ASN A 172 0.03 2.53 10.60
C ASN A 172 1.01 2.18 11.74
N ALA A 173 1.16 0.88 12.00
CA ALA A 173 1.89 0.32 13.12
C ALA A 173 2.94 -0.70 12.70
N CYS A 174 2.69 -1.42 11.61
CA CYS A 174 3.60 -2.47 11.17
C CYS A 174 3.63 -2.66 9.66
N PHE A 175 4.75 -3.21 9.22
CA PHE A 175 4.96 -3.73 7.88
C PHE A 175 5.19 -5.23 8.02
N ILE A 176 4.39 -6.05 7.37
CA ILE A 176 4.48 -7.51 7.46
C ILE A 176 4.74 -8.07 6.07
N ALA A 177 5.87 -8.73 5.88
CA ALA A 177 6.16 -9.52 4.68
C ALA A 177 6.27 -11.01 5.03
N GLY A 178 5.36 -11.82 4.52
CA GLY A 178 5.33 -13.26 4.79
C GLY A 178 4.09 -13.92 4.21
N SER A 179 3.92 -15.21 4.47
CA SER A 179 2.75 -15.96 3.99
C SER A 179 1.47 -15.35 4.54
N ARG A 180 0.43 -15.27 3.70
CA ARG A 180 -0.91 -14.89 4.13
C ARG A 180 -1.44 -15.75 5.28
N ASP A 181 -0.94 -16.97 5.48
CA ASP A 181 -1.30 -17.82 6.61
C ASP A 181 -0.94 -17.22 7.97
N LEU A 182 0.08 -16.36 8.05
CA LEU A 182 0.46 -15.68 9.29
C LEU A 182 -0.60 -14.69 9.77
N THR A 183 -1.31 -14.04 8.85
CA THR A 183 -2.18 -12.89 9.17
C THR A 183 -3.65 -13.16 8.91
N LYS A 184 -4.01 -14.26 8.23
CA LYS A 184 -5.37 -14.50 7.73
C LYS A 184 -6.48 -14.49 8.77
N ASN A 185 -6.16 -14.90 9.99
CA ASN A 185 -7.11 -15.04 11.10
C ASN A 185 -6.92 -13.95 12.17
N ILE A 186 -6.16 -12.90 11.87
CA ILE A 186 -5.84 -11.83 12.82
C ILE A 186 -6.50 -10.53 12.34
N ASN A 187 -7.25 -9.88 13.22
CA ASN A 187 -7.72 -8.53 12.96
C ASN A 187 -6.59 -7.52 13.23
N LEU A 188 -5.96 -7.04 12.16
CA LEU A 188 -4.89 -6.04 12.19
C LEU A 188 -5.40 -4.60 12.29
N GLN A 189 -6.72 -4.40 12.44
CA GLN A 189 -7.39 -3.12 12.68
C GLN A 189 -7.14 -2.05 11.62
N GLY A 190 -6.73 -2.45 10.41
CA GLY A 190 -6.32 -1.56 9.32
C GLY A 190 -5.01 -0.81 9.58
N ARG A 191 -4.09 -1.37 10.37
CA ARG A 191 -2.85 -0.70 10.83
C ARG A 191 -1.57 -1.31 10.27
N SER A 192 -1.66 -2.09 9.21
CA SER A 192 -0.54 -2.89 8.70
C SER A 192 -0.42 -2.79 7.19
N PHE A 193 0.79 -2.57 6.70
CA PHE A 193 1.13 -2.95 5.33
C PHE A 193 1.35 -4.45 5.26
N LEU A 194 0.76 -5.10 4.26
CA LEU A 194 0.84 -6.53 4.07
C LEU A 194 1.48 -6.85 2.70
N HIS A 195 2.55 -7.62 2.73
CA HIS A 195 3.19 -8.20 1.56
C HIS A 195 3.14 -9.72 1.67
N ASN A 196 2.49 -10.37 0.69
CA ASN A 196 2.56 -11.82 0.60
C ASN A 196 3.94 -12.21 0.06
N TYR A 197 4.70 -12.94 0.85
CA TYR A 197 6.07 -13.35 0.51
C TYR A 197 6.30 -14.81 0.91
N ASP A 198 6.92 -15.56 0.02
CA ASP A 198 7.28 -16.96 0.22
C ASP A 198 8.76 -17.16 -0.12
N TYR A 199 9.59 -17.28 0.92
CA TYR A 199 11.03 -17.43 0.78
C TYR A 199 11.43 -18.68 -0.02
N THR A 200 10.58 -19.71 -0.09
CA THR A 200 10.88 -20.95 -0.83
C THR A 200 10.87 -20.73 -2.35
N LYS A 201 10.13 -19.71 -2.81
CA LYS A 201 10.08 -19.28 -4.21
C LYS A 201 11.19 -18.27 -4.56
N ASP A 202 11.89 -17.74 -3.56
CA ASP A 202 12.90 -16.69 -3.69
C ASP A 202 14.32 -17.22 -3.44
N LYS A 203 14.76 -18.17 -4.28
CA LYS A 203 16.00 -18.93 -4.07
C LYS A 203 17.27 -18.08 -4.09
N ASP A 204 17.27 -16.96 -4.83
CA ASP A 204 18.40 -16.03 -4.95
C ASP A 204 18.29 -14.84 -3.96
N GLY A 205 17.20 -14.78 -3.21
CA GLY A 205 16.89 -13.71 -2.26
C GLY A 205 16.61 -12.34 -2.85
N LYS A 206 16.41 -12.26 -4.17
CA LYS A 206 16.19 -10.99 -4.85
C LYS A 206 14.82 -10.40 -4.58
N VAL A 207 13.80 -11.21 -4.32
CA VAL A 207 12.48 -10.70 -3.94
C VAL A 207 12.51 -10.15 -2.51
N LEU A 208 13.17 -10.82 -1.57
CA LEU A 208 13.37 -10.28 -0.22
C LEU A 208 14.16 -8.97 -0.24
N GLU A 209 15.28 -8.96 -0.99
CA GLU A 209 16.10 -7.76 -1.18
C GLU A 209 15.26 -6.60 -1.72
N LEU A 210 14.42 -6.86 -2.73
CA LEU A 210 13.49 -5.87 -3.27
C LEU A 210 12.48 -5.40 -2.22
N ILE A 211 11.87 -6.31 -1.46
CA ILE A 211 10.89 -5.98 -0.41
C ILE A 211 11.53 -5.08 0.66
N MET A 212 12.73 -5.40 1.11
CA MET A 212 13.42 -4.67 2.17
C MET A 212 13.96 -3.31 1.70
N THR A 213 14.32 -3.18 0.42
CA THR A 213 14.92 -1.94 -0.11
C THR A 213 13.90 -0.98 -0.74
N ALA A 214 12.71 -1.46 -1.12
CA ALA A 214 11.66 -0.63 -1.71
C ALA A 214 10.42 -0.47 -0.80
N PRO A 215 9.46 -1.40 -0.74
CA PRO A 215 8.21 -1.17 -0.02
C PRO A 215 8.41 -0.99 1.50
N LEU A 216 9.38 -1.66 2.12
CA LEU A 216 9.72 -1.46 3.52
C LEU A 216 10.22 -0.02 3.78
N VAL A 217 11.10 0.48 2.93
CA VAL A 217 11.63 1.85 3.02
C VAL A 217 10.49 2.85 2.85
N VAL A 218 9.60 2.66 1.87
CA VAL A 218 8.41 3.50 1.66
C VAL A 218 7.50 3.47 2.90
N ALA A 219 7.20 2.29 3.45
CA ALA A 219 6.40 2.15 4.66
C ALA A 219 7.03 2.86 5.87
N SER A 220 8.37 2.82 5.98
CA SER A 220 9.11 3.53 7.02
C SER A 220 8.97 5.04 6.90
N TRP A 221 9.08 5.60 5.70
CA TRP A 221 8.94 7.04 5.45
C TRP A 221 7.54 7.53 5.76
N ILE A 222 6.53 6.78 5.32
CA ILE A 222 5.13 7.08 5.63
C ILE A 222 4.94 7.08 7.15
N ASN A 223 5.34 6.00 7.85
CA ASN A 223 5.20 5.93 9.30
C ASN A 223 5.92 7.09 10.01
N LEU A 224 7.16 7.40 9.64
CA LEU A 224 7.95 8.48 10.24
C LEU A 224 7.34 9.87 9.99
N GLN A 225 6.75 10.10 8.82
CA GLN A 225 6.05 11.35 8.52
C GLN A 225 4.87 11.58 9.47
N TYR A 226 4.05 10.55 9.67
CA TYR A 226 2.94 10.60 10.63
C TYR A 226 3.46 10.68 12.08
N TYR A 227 4.49 9.90 12.44
CA TYR A 227 5.12 9.93 13.75
C TYR A 227 5.56 11.34 14.14
N ALA A 228 6.36 11.99 13.29
CA ALA A 228 6.92 13.31 13.59
C ALA A 228 5.80 14.37 13.64
N SER A 229 4.85 14.31 12.71
CA SER A 229 3.69 15.21 12.67
C SER A 229 2.77 15.05 13.88
N SER A 230 2.67 13.84 14.46
CA SER A 230 1.92 13.57 15.69
C SER A 230 2.71 13.96 16.95
N ALA A 231 4.01 13.72 16.98
CA ALA A 231 4.85 13.97 18.15
C ALA A 231 5.03 15.46 18.42
N ASN A 232 5.25 16.25 17.37
CA ASN A 232 5.38 17.70 17.49
C ASN A 232 4.99 18.41 16.20
N ASN A 233 3.69 18.57 15.99
CA ASN A 233 3.13 19.16 14.77
C ASN A 233 3.64 20.59 14.48
N LYS A 234 4.00 21.35 15.53
CA LYS A 234 4.51 22.72 15.37
C LYS A 234 5.85 22.76 14.63
N TYR A 235 6.71 21.76 14.84
CA TYR A 235 8.06 21.75 14.27
C TYR A 235 8.22 20.74 13.12
N PHE A 236 7.51 19.62 13.16
CA PHE A 236 7.62 18.53 12.19
C PHE A 236 6.34 18.27 11.40
N GLY A 237 5.32 19.08 11.62
CA GLY A 237 4.11 19.12 10.82
C GLY A 237 3.89 20.50 10.26
N SER A 238 2.71 20.70 9.68
CA SER A 238 2.39 21.92 8.97
C SER A 238 1.36 22.79 9.69
N GLY A 239 1.12 22.59 10.99
CA GLY A 239 0.08 23.31 11.72
C GLY A 239 -1.34 22.97 11.24
N THR A 240 -2.23 23.96 11.21
CA THR A 240 -3.66 23.74 10.91
C THR A 240 -4.02 24.00 9.45
N LYS A 241 -4.73 23.04 8.82
CA LYS A 241 -5.28 23.17 7.45
C LYS A 241 -6.10 24.44 7.27
N THR A 242 -6.83 24.87 8.31
CA THR A 242 -7.72 26.05 8.27
C THR A 242 -7.00 27.38 8.03
N THR A 243 -5.68 27.42 8.21
CA THR A 243 -4.87 28.63 8.01
C THR A 243 -3.87 28.48 6.86
N HIS A 244 -4.00 27.43 6.05
CA HIS A 244 -3.07 27.19 4.95
C HIS A 244 -3.36 28.08 3.75
N ASN A 245 -2.30 28.63 3.18
CA ASN A 245 -2.31 29.27 1.88
C ASN A 245 -1.46 28.48 0.91
N LEU A 246 -2.06 28.07 -0.21
CA LEU A 246 -1.38 27.36 -1.29
C LEU A 246 -0.35 28.27 -1.97
N THR A 247 0.87 27.78 -2.10
CA THR A 247 1.98 28.46 -2.78
C THR A 247 2.40 27.64 -3.99
N GLY A 248 2.20 28.19 -5.19
CA GLY A 248 2.63 27.57 -6.45
C GLY A 248 2.04 26.19 -6.76
N LYS A 249 1.01 25.74 -6.02
CA LYS A 249 0.41 24.39 -6.09
C LYS A 249 1.34 23.23 -5.71
N PHE A 250 2.48 23.51 -5.08
CA PHE A 250 3.42 22.46 -4.62
C PHE A 250 3.71 22.53 -3.11
N ALA A 251 3.32 23.62 -2.44
CA ALA A 251 3.56 23.81 -1.01
C ALA A 251 2.45 24.63 -0.35
N VAL A 252 2.45 24.67 0.98
CA VAL A 252 1.59 25.53 1.78
C VAL A 252 2.40 26.40 2.73
N MET A 253 1.92 27.61 2.99
CA MET A 253 2.34 28.46 4.10
C MET A 253 1.24 28.48 5.15
N GLN A 254 1.59 28.76 6.41
CA GLN A 254 0.61 28.98 7.47
C GLN A 254 0.41 30.48 7.71
N GLY A 255 -0.84 30.96 7.61
CA GLY A 255 -1.17 32.37 7.76
C GLY A 255 -0.84 33.19 6.50
N ASN A 256 -0.79 34.52 6.65
CA ASN A 256 -0.64 35.48 5.55
C ASN A 256 0.80 35.58 4.99
N SER A 257 1.80 35.11 5.72
CA SER A 257 3.21 35.09 5.31
C SER A 257 4.00 34.13 6.20
N GLY A 258 5.05 33.51 5.66
CA GLY A 258 5.98 32.69 6.44
C GLY A 258 6.73 31.70 5.58
N ASP A 259 7.49 30.82 6.23
CA ASP A 259 8.17 29.73 5.54
C ASP A 259 7.19 28.68 5.02
N LEU A 260 7.59 28.00 3.94
CA LEU A 260 6.88 26.82 3.45
C LEU A 260 6.87 25.76 4.55
N GLN A 261 5.69 25.19 4.78
CA GLN A 261 5.51 24.18 5.81
C GLN A 261 5.91 22.79 5.30
N VAL A 262 6.41 21.96 6.22
CA VAL A 262 6.77 20.57 5.97
C VAL A 262 5.89 19.63 6.79
N GLY A 263 5.87 18.34 6.44
CA GLY A 263 5.10 17.34 7.20
C GLY A 263 3.59 17.45 6.99
N LEU A 264 2.82 16.86 7.91
CA LEU A 264 1.37 16.77 7.80
C LEU A 264 0.67 17.78 8.71
N PRO A 265 -0.52 18.26 8.33
CA PRO A 265 -1.30 19.14 9.19
C PRO A 265 -1.92 18.36 10.34
N PHE A 266 -2.27 19.09 11.40
CA PHE A 266 -2.86 18.51 12.60
C PHE A 266 -4.13 17.68 12.29
N GLN A 267 -4.94 18.12 11.32
CA GLN A 267 -6.14 17.40 10.89
C GLN A 267 -5.86 16.03 10.25
N SER A 268 -4.66 15.82 9.70
CA SER A 268 -4.25 14.52 9.14
C SER A 268 -3.80 13.52 10.22
N VAL A 269 -3.57 13.97 11.45
CA VAL A 269 -3.11 13.11 12.56
C VAL A 269 -4.07 13.09 13.76
N HIS A 270 -5.06 13.97 13.80
CA HIS A 270 -5.94 14.18 14.96
C HIS A 270 -7.41 14.36 14.56
N ASN A 271 -8.32 13.65 15.24
CA ASN A 271 -9.75 13.69 14.94
C ASN A 271 -10.51 14.84 15.65
N GLY A 272 -9.83 15.59 16.50
CA GLY A 272 -10.40 16.68 17.32
C GLY A 272 -10.49 16.34 18.81
N LYS A 273 -10.42 15.05 19.17
CA LYS A 273 -10.38 14.57 20.55
C LYS A 273 -9.07 13.86 20.88
N GLU A 274 -8.58 13.05 19.96
CA GLU A 274 -7.36 12.25 20.11
C GLU A 274 -6.58 12.11 18.81
N LEU A 275 -5.34 11.65 18.94
CA LEU A 275 -4.49 11.31 17.81
C LEU A 275 -5.01 10.04 17.12
N VAL A 276 -5.28 10.14 15.83
CA VAL A 276 -5.58 9.01 14.94
C VAL A 276 -4.30 8.20 14.68
N HIS A 277 -3.16 8.89 14.55
CA HIS A 277 -1.84 8.25 14.51
C HIS A 277 -1.11 8.49 15.84
N LYS A 278 -0.98 7.44 16.64
CA LYS A 278 -0.12 7.46 17.84
C LYS A 278 1.34 7.64 17.39
N PRO A 279 2.16 8.47 18.06
CA PRO A 279 3.56 8.66 17.72
C PRO A 279 4.36 7.40 18.07
N GLN A 280 4.26 6.38 17.22
CA GLN A 280 4.93 5.10 17.31
C GLN A 280 5.79 4.88 16.07
N ARG A 281 6.91 4.18 16.23
CA ARG A 281 7.77 3.76 15.13
C ARG A 281 7.25 2.45 14.53
N LEU A 282 7.54 2.22 13.25
CA LEU A 282 7.10 1.05 12.50
C LEU A 282 7.72 -0.23 13.07
N ASN A 283 6.90 -1.25 13.27
CA ASN A 283 7.38 -2.61 13.53
C ASN A 283 7.43 -3.40 12.22
N THR A 284 8.63 -3.80 11.82
CA THR A 284 8.85 -4.61 10.62
C THR A 284 8.83 -6.07 11.01
N ILE A 285 7.98 -6.87 10.39
CA ILE A 285 7.87 -8.31 10.63
C ILE A 285 8.10 -9.03 9.30
N ILE A 286 9.16 -9.81 9.21
CA ILE A 286 9.51 -10.53 7.97
C ILE A 286 9.62 -12.03 8.25
N GLN A 287 8.86 -12.82 7.50
CA GLN A 287 8.95 -14.27 7.50
C GLN A 287 9.97 -14.73 6.45
N ALA A 288 11.22 -14.92 6.88
CA ALA A 288 12.31 -15.42 6.07
C ALA A 288 13.41 -15.99 6.98
N PRO A 289 14.27 -16.90 6.49
CA PRO A 289 15.44 -17.34 7.22
C PRO A 289 16.31 -16.16 7.65
N VAL A 290 16.76 -16.11 8.90
CA VAL A 290 17.53 -14.98 9.44
C VAL A 290 18.81 -14.73 8.64
N GLU A 291 19.46 -15.78 8.16
CA GLU A 291 20.67 -15.65 7.34
C GLU A 291 20.41 -14.94 6.01
N MET A 292 19.23 -15.12 5.42
CA MET A 292 18.81 -14.42 4.20
C MET A 292 18.62 -12.92 4.46
N ILE A 293 17.99 -12.58 5.59
CA ILE A 293 17.81 -11.19 6.05
C ILE A 293 19.17 -10.53 6.31
N LYS A 294 20.09 -11.24 6.99
CA LYS A 294 21.45 -10.74 7.28
C LYS A 294 22.22 -10.41 6.00
N VAL A 295 22.08 -11.21 4.94
CA VAL A 295 22.69 -10.92 3.64
C VAL A 295 22.17 -9.60 3.07
N VAL A 296 20.86 -9.37 3.13
CA VAL A 296 20.27 -8.10 2.65
C VAL A 296 20.75 -6.92 3.49
N LEU A 297 20.72 -7.02 4.81
CA LEU A 297 21.21 -5.94 5.70
C LEU A 297 22.70 -5.64 5.48
N LYS A 298 23.52 -6.67 5.24
CA LYS A 298 24.94 -6.49 4.92
C LYS A 298 25.15 -5.75 3.59
N ASN A 299 24.32 -6.04 2.60
CA ASN A 299 24.43 -5.45 1.26
C ASN A 299 23.85 -4.04 1.18
N HIS A 300 22.94 -3.68 2.10
CA HIS A 300 22.21 -2.41 2.11
C HIS A 300 22.38 -1.63 3.42
N PRO A 301 23.55 -1.00 3.65
CA PRO A 301 23.82 -0.24 4.88
C PRO A 301 22.80 0.86 5.17
N GLU A 302 22.19 1.46 4.13
CA GLU A 302 21.13 2.45 4.27
C GLU A 302 19.86 1.91 4.92
N VAL A 303 19.49 0.65 4.61
CA VAL A 303 18.36 -0.04 5.23
C VAL A 303 18.73 -0.42 6.67
N THR A 304 19.94 -0.96 6.87
CA THR A 304 20.43 -1.36 8.20
C THR A 304 20.49 -0.19 9.18
N ARG A 305 20.87 1.01 8.71
CA ARG A 305 20.84 2.23 9.53
C ARG A 305 19.45 2.60 10.04
N LEU A 306 18.37 2.19 9.38
CA LEU A 306 17.01 2.42 9.90
C LEU A 306 16.79 1.61 11.19
N PHE A 307 17.36 0.42 11.28
CA PHE A 307 17.28 -0.44 12.45
C PHE A 307 18.32 -0.10 13.51
N ASP A 308 19.59 0.10 13.13
CA ASP A 308 20.68 0.42 14.08
C ASP A 308 20.41 1.72 14.85
N ASN A 309 19.81 2.72 14.19
CA ASN A 309 19.45 3.98 14.84
C ASN A 309 18.05 3.95 15.48
N ASN A 310 17.41 2.77 15.54
CA ASN A 310 16.08 2.58 16.08
C ASN A 310 15.00 3.43 15.41
N TRP A 311 15.15 3.84 14.14
CA TRP A 311 14.09 4.58 13.44
C TRP A 311 12.86 3.72 13.21
N ILE A 312 13.05 2.42 13.06
CA ILE A 312 12.03 1.37 12.99
C ILE A 312 12.57 0.11 13.69
N TYR A 313 11.66 -0.79 14.09
CA TYR A 313 12.01 -2.07 14.73
C TYR A 313 11.93 -3.22 13.73
N PHE A 314 12.65 -4.32 14.00
CA PHE A 314 12.66 -5.52 13.17
C PHE A 314 12.39 -6.77 14.01
N THR A 315 11.45 -7.58 13.56
CA THR A 315 11.23 -8.96 14.02
C THR A 315 11.29 -9.93 12.83
N ALA A 316 12.22 -10.87 12.87
CA ALA A 316 12.28 -11.98 11.92
C ALA A 316 11.47 -13.16 12.46
N ILE A 317 10.60 -13.74 11.62
CA ILE A 317 9.98 -15.04 11.86
C ILE A 317 10.76 -16.04 11.02
N ASP A 318 11.65 -16.80 11.64
CA ASP A 318 12.50 -17.76 10.94
C ASP A 318 11.74 -19.07 10.70
N PRO A 319 11.42 -19.42 9.44
CA PRO A 319 10.64 -20.61 9.13
C PRO A 319 11.46 -21.91 9.21
N ILE A 320 12.79 -21.84 9.33
CA ILE A 320 13.66 -23.03 9.46
C ILE A 320 13.77 -23.44 10.92
N SER A 321 13.99 -22.47 11.80
CA SER A 321 14.12 -22.72 13.23
C SER A 321 12.80 -22.63 14.00
N GLU A 322 11.73 -22.20 13.34
CA GLU A 322 10.39 -21.96 13.91
C GLU A 322 10.42 -20.99 15.10
N LYS A 323 11.36 -20.03 15.08
CA LYS A 323 11.61 -19.06 16.14
C LYS A 323 11.44 -17.65 15.63
N MET A 324 11.15 -16.75 16.56
CA MET A 324 11.11 -15.31 16.29
C MET A 324 12.34 -14.63 16.88
N PHE A 325 12.93 -13.72 16.13
CA PHE A 325 14.10 -12.97 16.56
C PHE A 325 13.86 -11.47 16.43
N SER A 326 14.19 -10.70 17.46
CA SER A 326 14.22 -9.24 17.43
C SER A 326 15.63 -8.78 17.05
N TYR A 327 15.74 -7.72 16.25
CA TYR A 327 17.03 -7.10 15.93
C TYR A 327 17.35 -6.01 16.95
N GLU A 328 18.49 -6.12 17.62
CA GLU A 328 18.90 -5.21 18.70
C GLU A 328 19.96 -4.18 18.28
N GLY A 329 20.28 -4.11 16.98
CA GLY A 329 21.31 -3.20 16.46
C GLY A 329 22.67 -3.86 16.27
N ASP A 330 23.49 -3.27 15.39
CA ASP A 330 24.88 -3.67 15.13
C ASP A 330 25.05 -5.16 14.76
N GLY A 331 24.07 -5.72 14.07
CA GLY A 331 24.06 -7.13 13.65
C GLY A 331 23.58 -8.13 14.70
N ASN A 332 23.18 -7.66 15.90
CA ASN A 332 22.75 -8.52 17.00
C ASN A 332 21.27 -8.88 16.89
N TRP A 333 20.95 -10.14 17.22
CA TRP A 333 19.60 -10.69 17.21
C TRP A 333 19.30 -11.40 18.53
N GLU A 334 18.16 -11.10 19.14
CA GLU A 334 17.68 -11.74 20.36
C GLU A 334 16.47 -12.61 20.09
N LEU A 335 16.38 -13.76 20.77
CA LEU A 335 15.21 -14.63 20.70
C LEU A 335 14.02 -13.94 21.38
N VAL A 336 12.90 -13.84 20.66
CA VAL A 336 11.63 -13.39 21.25
C VAL A 336 11.00 -14.58 21.97
N ASN A 337 10.85 -14.45 23.29
CA ASN A 337 10.26 -15.48 24.16
C ASN A 337 8.74 -15.55 24.07
#